data_AF-A0A8S3EC36-F1
#
_entry.id   AF-A0A8S3EC36-F1
#
_cell.length_a   1.000
_cell.length_b   1.000
_cell.length_c   1.000
_cell.angle_alpha   90.00
_cell.angle_beta   90.00
_cell.angle_gamma   90.00
#
_symmetry.space_group_name_H-M   'P 1'
#
loop_
_entity.id
_entity.type
_entity.pdbx_description
1 polymer ?
#
loop_
_entity_poly.entity_id
_entity_poly.type
_entity_poly.pdbx_seq_one_letter_code
_entity_poly.pdbx_strand_id
1 'polypeptide(L)'
;MSYVQGIGTLAAGVALGVLATSTYFRLWDGRASANEGALLRFSPDFTTQVIRRLDPNFAVCYDQRTRVPLWTLEHLTRETITMGKNVDRGNSIFREDNRIHTFFRSTNQDYSGSGFDRGHMIPSADHRSSQESMNNTFFLSNIAPQVGKGFNRDKWAHLERYARALVKHYIGGLWILTGPLYLPRLDPTDNKLYVKYQVIGPNQVAVPTHFFKI
;
A
#
# COMPACT_ATOMS: atom_id res chain seq x y z
N MET A 1 -23.50 -16.30 -29.27
CA MET A 1 -22.18 -15.96 -29.82
C MET A 1 -21.95 -14.47 -29.55
N SER A 2 -21.54 -14.10 -28.32
CA SER A 2 -20.16 -13.72 -27.91
C SER A 2 -19.69 -12.44 -28.62
N TYR A 3 -19.94 -11.22 -28.11
CA TYR A 3 -19.31 -10.53 -26.95
C TYR A 3 -17.77 -10.51 -26.99
N VAL A 4 -17.20 -9.49 -27.65
CA VAL A 4 -15.86 -8.93 -27.35
C VAL A 4 -15.87 -7.45 -27.74
N GLN A 5 -16.05 -6.54 -26.77
CA GLN A 5 -15.50 -5.17 -26.80
C GLN A 5 -15.48 -4.66 -25.35
N GLY A 6 -14.30 -4.33 -24.82
CA GLY A 6 -14.19 -3.75 -23.48
C GLY A 6 -12.89 -4.04 -22.74
N ILE A 7 -11.74 -3.88 -23.38
CA ILE A 7 -10.45 -3.74 -22.67
C ILE A 7 -9.83 -2.44 -23.17
N GLY A 8 -10.03 -1.35 -22.43
CA GLY A 8 -9.51 -0.04 -22.87
C GLY A 8 -9.46 1.08 -21.85
N THR A 9 -9.88 0.89 -20.59
CA THR A 9 -10.05 2.06 -19.69
C THR A 9 -9.65 1.81 -18.23
N LEU A 10 -8.61 1.01 -17.98
CA LEU A 10 -8.04 0.83 -16.64
C LEU A 10 -6.59 1.31 -16.50
N ALA A 11 -5.89 1.65 -17.59
CA ALA A 11 -4.50 2.08 -17.56
C ALA A 11 -4.30 3.61 -17.36
N ALA A 12 -5.33 4.43 -17.58
CA ALA A 12 -5.19 5.89 -17.58
C ALA A 12 -4.99 6.51 -16.17
N GLY A 13 -5.49 5.85 -15.11
CA GLY A 13 -5.44 6.40 -13.75
C GLY A 13 -4.05 6.34 -13.08
N VAL A 14 -3.21 5.37 -13.45
CA VAL A 14 -1.88 5.19 -12.84
C VAL A 14 -0.84 6.11 -13.49
N ALA A 15 -0.99 6.41 -14.79
CA ALA A 15 -0.04 7.26 -15.53
C ALA A 15 -0.11 8.75 -15.15
N LEU A 16 -1.30 9.25 -14.77
CA LEU A 16 -1.49 10.66 -14.39
C LEU A 16 -0.84 11.02 -13.05
N GLY A 17 -0.75 10.07 -12.10
CA GLY A 17 -0.08 10.30 -10.81
C GLY A 17 1.45 10.43 -10.92
N VAL A 18 2.06 9.68 -11.83
CA VAL A 18 3.54 9.68 -12.03
C VAL A 18 3.99 10.96 -12.76
N LEU A 19 3.19 11.47 -13.69
CA LEU A 19 3.49 12.71 -14.42
C LEU A 19 3.43 13.96 -13.52
N ALA A 20 2.53 13.99 -12.53
CA ALA A 20 2.46 15.12 -11.59
C ALA A 20 3.73 15.24 -10.74
N THR A 21 4.32 14.12 -10.33
CA THR A 21 5.56 14.12 -9.54
C THR A 21 6.81 14.51 -10.35
N SER A 22 6.88 14.21 -11.64
CA SER A 22 8.08 14.52 -12.45
C SER A 22 8.18 16.01 -12.82
N THR A 23 7.05 16.70 -12.97
CA THR A 23 7.03 18.13 -13.28
C THR A 23 7.54 18.98 -12.11
N TYR A 24 7.35 18.52 -10.87
CA TYR A 24 7.81 19.22 -9.67
C TYR A 24 9.34 19.20 -9.50
N PHE A 25 10.02 18.12 -9.88
CA PHE A 25 11.48 18.04 -9.78
C PHE A 25 12.22 19.01 -10.73
N ARG A 26 11.61 19.42 -11.86
CA ARG A 26 12.25 20.35 -12.81
C ARG A 26 12.18 21.83 -12.41
N LEU A 27 11.31 22.22 -11.48
CA LEU A 27 11.11 23.63 -11.12
C LEU A 27 11.95 24.10 -9.92
N TRP A 28 12.62 23.19 -9.21
CA TRP A 28 13.49 23.52 -8.08
C TRP A 28 14.92 23.94 -8.49
N ASP A 29 15.28 23.85 -9.77
CA ASP A 29 16.62 24.22 -10.30
C ASP A 29 16.86 25.75 -10.38
N GLY A 30 16.22 26.54 -9.52
CA GLY A 30 16.65 27.90 -9.19
C GLY A 30 16.48 28.95 -10.29
N ARG A 31 15.63 28.74 -11.30
CA ARG A 31 15.40 29.68 -12.42
C ARG A 31 14.00 30.28 -12.49
N ALA A 32 13.29 30.44 -11.37
CA ALA A 32 12.01 31.14 -11.36
C ALA A 32 12.20 32.64 -11.09
N SER A 33 11.69 33.49 -11.97
CA SER A 33 11.72 34.95 -11.81
C SER A 33 10.79 35.42 -10.69
N ALA A 34 11.09 36.58 -10.09
CA ALA A 34 10.49 37.07 -8.84
C ALA A 34 8.95 37.25 -8.83
N ASN A 35 8.28 37.17 -9.98
CA ASN A 35 6.82 37.29 -10.08
C ASN A 35 6.07 35.96 -10.35
N GLU A 36 6.76 34.86 -10.66
CA GLU A 36 6.14 33.53 -10.82
C GLU A 36 6.18 32.69 -9.53
N GLY A 37 6.96 33.11 -8.53
CA GLY A 37 7.18 32.38 -7.29
C GLY A 37 6.17 32.62 -6.15
N ALA A 38 5.32 33.66 -6.21
CA ALA A 38 4.48 34.04 -5.07
C ALA A 38 3.28 33.09 -4.85
N LEU A 39 2.62 32.65 -5.93
CA LEU A 39 1.49 31.71 -5.88
C LEU A 39 1.96 30.29 -5.47
N LEU A 40 3.11 29.85 -5.96
CA LEU A 40 3.68 28.55 -5.61
C LEU A 40 4.26 28.52 -4.18
N ARG A 41 4.72 29.65 -3.64
CA ARG A 41 5.23 29.78 -2.27
C ARG A 41 4.17 29.50 -1.19
N PHE A 42 2.90 29.77 -1.50
CA PHE A 42 1.77 29.46 -0.63
C PHE A 42 0.87 28.37 -1.21
N SER A 43 1.25 27.76 -2.35
CA SER A 43 0.52 26.63 -2.89
C SER A 43 0.66 25.48 -1.90
N PRO A 44 -0.43 25.04 -1.27
CA PRO A 44 -0.34 23.93 -0.36
C PRO A 44 -0.09 22.69 -1.21
N ASP A 45 1.06 22.05 -1.00
CA ASP A 45 1.32 20.70 -1.46
C ASP A 45 0.45 19.75 -0.64
N PHE A 46 -0.84 19.70 -0.98
CA PHE A 46 -1.79 18.74 -0.44
C PHE A 46 -1.70 17.43 -1.23
N THR A 47 -0.49 16.88 -1.39
CA THR A 47 -0.37 15.49 -1.80
C THR A 47 -0.89 14.61 -0.67
N THR A 48 -2.09 14.07 -0.86
CA THR A 48 -2.66 13.04 0.03
C THR A 48 -1.82 11.75 0.02
N GLN A 49 -0.83 11.66 -0.86
CA GLN A 49 -0.01 10.49 -1.09
C GLN A 49 1.43 10.74 -0.68
N VAL A 50 1.99 9.82 0.09
CA VAL A 50 3.38 9.91 0.54
C VAL A 50 4.12 8.63 0.16
N ILE A 51 5.12 8.75 -0.72
CA ILE A 51 6.00 7.63 -1.09
C ILE A 51 7.13 7.53 -0.06
N ARG A 52 7.35 6.31 0.45
CA ARG A 52 8.41 5.99 1.40
C ARG A 52 9.08 4.68 1.00
N ARG A 53 10.40 4.72 0.86
CA ARG A 53 11.22 3.52 0.83
C ARG A 53 11.43 3.06 2.27
N LEU A 54 10.92 1.88 2.60
CA LEU A 54 10.98 1.33 3.95
C LEU A 54 12.16 0.37 4.12
N ASP A 55 12.58 -0.24 3.02
CA ASP A 55 13.69 -1.19 2.93
C ASP A 55 14.33 -1.04 1.53
N PRO A 56 15.58 -1.48 1.33
CA PRO A 56 16.16 -1.53 -0.01
C PRO A 56 15.29 -2.22 -1.06
N ASN A 57 14.52 -3.24 -0.66
CA ASN A 57 13.73 -4.10 -1.56
C ASN A 57 12.24 -3.77 -1.59
N PHE A 58 11.76 -2.75 -0.86
CA PHE A 58 10.36 -2.36 -0.97
C PHE A 58 10.07 -0.89 -0.61
N ALA A 59 8.99 -0.40 -1.21
CA ALA A 59 8.45 0.93 -0.99
C ALA A 59 6.93 0.89 -0.83
N VAL A 60 6.42 1.90 -0.14
CA VAL A 60 5.00 2.11 0.09
C VAL A 60 4.61 3.51 -0.38
N CYS A 61 3.54 3.59 -1.16
CA CYS A 61 2.81 4.83 -1.37
C CYS A 61 1.61 4.83 -0.42
N TYR A 62 1.62 5.71 0.57
CA TYR A 62 0.63 5.76 1.63
C TYR A 62 -0.44 6.83 1.34
N ASP A 63 -1.72 6.49 1.49
CA ASP A 63 -2.83 7.45 1.37
C ASP A 63 -3.20 8.01 2.76
N GLN A 64 -2.83 9.27 2.98
CA GLN A 64 -3.10 10.01 4.21
C GLN A 64 -4.58 10.14 4.54
N ARG A 65 -5.47 10.10 3.54
CA ARG A 65 -6.92 10.20 3.74
C ARG A 65 -7.50 8.88 4.26
N THR A 66 -7.04 7.75 3.76
CA THR A 66 -7.57 6.43 4.14
C THR A 66 -6.77 5.74 5.25
N ARG A 67 -5.58 6.26 5.57
CA ARG A 67 -4.66 5.74 6.58
C ARG A 67 -4.18 4.31 6.29
N VAL A 68 -4.13 3.95 5.01
CA VAL A 68 -3.65 2.67 4.48
C VAL A 68 -2.75 2.92 3.26
N PRO A 69 -1.92 1.96 2.82
CA PRO A 69 -1.25 2.02 1.53
C PRO A 69 -2.24 2.29 0.38
N LEU A 70 -1.90 3.20 -0.52
CA LEU A 70 -2.49 3.22 -1.87
C LEU A 70 -1.96 2.05 -2.70
N TRP A 71 -0.65 1.84 -2.63
CA TRP A 71 0.02 0.67 -3.19
C TRP A 71 1.35 0.44 -2.46
N THR A 72 1.82 -0.79 -2.53
CA THR A 72 3.16 -1.20 -2.11
C THR A 72 3.85 -1.89 -3.27
N LEU A 73 5.14 -1.66 -3.42
CA LEU A 73 5.98 -2.32 -4.43
C LEU A 73 7.09 -3.06 -3.71
N GLU A 74 7.17 -4.37 -3.90
CA GLU A 74 8.25 -5.21 -3.39
C GLU A 74 9.02 -5.87 -4.55
N HIS A 75 10.34 -5.93 -4.39
CA HIS A 75 11.21 -6.80 -5.18
C HIS A 75 11.45 -8.08 -4.37
N LEU A 76 10.68 -9.10 -4.69
CA LEU A 76 10.79 -10.41 -4.08
C LEU A 76 11.93 -11.18 -4.75
N THR A 77 12.95 -11.58 -4.01
CA THR A 77 14.07 -12.37 -4.55
C THR A 77 14.28 -13.64 -3.71
N ARG A 78 15.12 -14.55 -4.20
CA ARG A 78 15.50 -15.74 -3.42
C ARG A 78 16.20 -15.34 -2.13
N GLU A 79 16.98 -14.27 -2.17
CA GLU A 79 17.71 -13.71 -1.04
C GLU A 79 16.74 -13.14 0.01
N THR A 80 15.74 -12.34 -0.41
CA THR A 80 14.78 -11.74 0.55
C THR A 80 13.94 -12.81 1.26
N ILE A 81 13.61 -13.90 0.56
CA ILE A 81 12.89 -15.04 1.15
C ILE A 81 13.81 -16.08 1.81
N THR A 82 15.12 -15.87 1.88
CA THR A 82 16.01 -16.78 2.61
C THR A 82 16.07 -16.34 4.06
N MET A 83 15.91 -17.29 4.99
CA MET A 83 15.94 -16.97 6.42
C MET A 83 17.34 -16.52 6.82
N GLY A 84 17.46 -15.29 7.29
CA GLY A 84 18.68 -14.73 7.86
C GLY A 84 19.02 -15.36 9.21
N LYS A 85 20.26 -15.14 9.66
CA LYS A 85 20.69 -15.55 10.99
C LYS A 85 19.95 -14.75 12.05
N ASN A 86 19.42 -15.43 13.08
CA ASN A 86 18.69 -14.82 14.21
C ASN A 86 17.44 -14.02 13.82
N VAL A 87 16.82 -14.32 12.68
CA VAL A 87 15.56 -13.69 12.27
C VAL A 87 14.39 -14.48 12.87
N ASP A 88 13.56 -13.80 13.65
CA ASP A 88 12.36 -14.35 14.25
C ASP A 88 11.21 -13.34 14.15
N ARG A 89 10.10 -13.79 13.54
CA ARG A 89 8.86 -13.00 13.42
C ARG A 89 8.26 -12.67 14.79
N GLY A 90 8.47 -13.50 15.80
CA GLY A 90 8.01 -13.24 17.17
C GLY A 90 8.58 -11.95 17.77
N ASN A 91 9.73 -11.48 17.27
CA ASN A 91 10.36 -10.23 17.68
C ASN A 91 9.83 -8.99 16.94
N SER A 92 8.95 -9.17 15.95
CA SER A 92 8.38 -8.07 15.17
C SER A 92 7.05 -7.60 15.76
N ILE A 93 6.94 -6.29 15.97
CA ILE A 93 5.78 -5.66 16.61
C ILE A 93 5.20 -4.62 15.66
N PHE A 94 3.87 -4.66 15.47
CA PHE A 94 3.16 -3.63 14.71
C PHE A 94 3.37 -2.26 15.36
N ARG A 95 3.83 -1.29 14.58
CA ARG A 95 4.18 0.04 15.09
C ARG A 95 3.80 1.15 14.11
N GLU A 96 3.47 2.31 14.65
CA GLU A 96 3.19 3.52 13.90
C GLU A 96 4.41 3.96 13.07
N ASP A 97 4.16 4.57 11.92
CA ASP A 97 5.21 5.15 11.09
C ASP A 97 5.46 6.61 11.47
N ASN A 98 6.55 6.86 12.20
CA ASN A 98 6.90 8.19 12.69
C ASN A 98 7.28 9.21 11.59
N ARG A 99 7.38 8.79 10.32
CA ARG A 99 7.65 9.66 9.17
C ARG A 99 6.38 10.25 8.54
N ILE A 100 5.21 9.79 8.95
CA ILE A 100 3.90 10.31 8.54
C ILE A 100 3.47 11.35 9.58
N HIS A 101 2.73 12.40 9.26
CA HIS A 101 2.25 13.32 10.31
C HIS A 101 1.18 12.63 11.18
N THR A 102 1.12 12.91 12.48
CA THR A 102 0.22 12.21 13.44
C THR A 102 -1.24 12.22 13.01
N PHE A 103 -1.72 13.32 12.40
CA PHE A 103 -3.09 13.43 11.86
C PHE A 103 -3.44 12.41 10.76
N PHE A 104 -2.44 11.81 10.13
CA PHE A 104 -2.60 10.89 9.00
C PHE A 104 -2.08 9.48 9.32
N ARG A 105 -1.69 9.19 10.56
CA ARG A 105 -1.23 7.86 10.96
C ARG A 105 -2.41 6.99 11.35
N SER A 106 -2.37 5.72 10.95
CA SER A 106 -3.05 4.66 11.67
C SER A 106 -2.23 4.24 12.89
N THR A 107 -2.93 3.78 13.93
CA THR A 107 -2.36 3.36 15.22
C THR A 107 -2.87 1.98 15.58
N ASN A 108 -2.18 1.28 16.49
CA ASN A 108 -2.65 -0.03 16.96
C ASN A 108 -4.05 0.03 17.60
N GLN A 109 -4.42 1.17 18.20
CA GLN A 109 -5.74 1.39 18.79
C GLN A 109 -6.86 1.35 17.74
N ASP A 110 -6.58 1.73 16.50
CA ASP A 110 -7.60 1.70 15.44
C ASP A 110 -8.01 0.27 15.06
N TYR A 111 -7.06 -0.65 15.14
CA TYR A 111 -7.26 -2.06 14.80
C TYR A 111 -7.75 -2.89 15.98
N SER A 112 -7.37 -2.53 17.21
CA SER A 112 -7.72 -3.27 18.42
C SER A 112 -9.24 -3.33 18.60
N GLY A 113 -9.80 -4.54 18.71
CA GLY A 113 -11.24 -4.75 18.87
C GLY A 113 -12.10 -4.40 17.65
N SER A 114 -11.49 -4.03 16.51
CA SER A 114 -12.23 -3.61 15.31
C SER A 114 -12.95 -4.74 14.56
N GLY A 115 -12.58 -6.00 14.85
CA GLY A 115 -13.00 -7.17 14.07
C GLY A 115 -12.12 -7.47 12.85
N PHE A 116 -11.15 -6.61 12.53
CA PHE A 116 -10.21 -6.79 11.42
C PHE A 116 -8.80 -7.11 11.91
N ASP A 117 -8.08 -7.91 11.13
CA ASP A 117 -6.65 -8.10 11.29
C ASP A 117 -5.88 -6.90 10.73
N ARG A 118 -4.67 -6.70 11.28
CA ARG A 118 -3.61 -5.90 10.68
C ARG A 118 -3.01 -6.70 9.51
N GLY A 119 -3.63 -6.58 8.34
CA GLY A 119 -3.25 -7.28 7.12
C GLY A 119 -2.06 -6.63 6.44
N HIS A 120 -1.04 -7.42 6.14
CA HIS A 120 0.15 -6.95 5.43
C HIS A 120 -0.13 -6.78 3.94
N MET A 121 0.37 -5.70 3.35
CA MET A 121 0.47 -5.58 1.89
C MET A 121 1.74 -6.22 1.37
N ILE A 122 2.87 -5.89 2.02
CA ILE A 122 4.16 -6.58 1.90
C ILE A 122 4.27 -7.59 3.05
N PRO A 123 4.24 -8.90 2.78
CA PRO A 123 4.23 -9.93 3.82
C PRO A 123 5.56 -10.02 4.56
N SER A 124 5.54 -10.22 5.88
CA SER A 124 6.79 -10.37 6.64
C SER A 124 7.64 -11.58 6.22
N ALA A 125 7.00 -12.61 5.65
CA ALA A 125 7.68 -13.81 5.16
C ALA A 125 8.44 -13.60 3.85
N ASP A 126 8.19 -12.49 3.16
CA ASP A 126 8.79 -12.11 1.88
C ASP A 126 10.13 -11.39 2.09
N HIS A 127 10.34 -10.86 3.30
CA HIS A 127 11.50 -10.10 3.74
C HIS A 127 12.06 -10.65 5.05
N ARG A 128 12.70 -11.82 4.98
CA ARG A 128 13.24 -12.54 6.15
C ARG A 128 14.75 -12.74 6.11
N SER A 129 15.45 -12.04 5.23
CA SER A 129 16.91 -12.02 5.14
C SER A 129 17.58 -11.31 6.31
N SER A 130 16.89 -10.37 6.95
CA SER A 130 17.32 -9.71 8.18
C SER A 130 16.13 -9.38 9.07
N GLN A 131 16.37 -9.26 10.39
CA GLN A 131 15.34 -8.90 11.35
C GLN A 131 14.83 -7.48 11.10
N GLU A 132 15.70 -6.58 10.66
CA GLU A 132 15.34 -5.21 10.30
C GLU A 132 14.37 -5.16 9.12
N SER A 133 14.66 -5.91 8.05
CA SER A 133 13.81 -5.97 6.86
C SER A 133 12.41 -6.51 7.22
N MET A 134 12.37 -7.56 8.03
CA MET A 134 11.12 -8.10 8.57
C MET A 134 10.38 -7.07 9.43
N ASN A 135 11.06 -6.41 10.37
CA ASN A 135 10.46 -5.39 11.24
C ASN A 135 9.88 -4.21 10.44
N ASN A 136 10.48 -3.87 9.29
CA ASN A 136 9.98 -2.80 8.44
C ASN A 136 8.64 -3.15 7.77
N THR A 137 8.28 -4.43 7.62
CA THR A 137 6.95 -4.82 7.13
C THR A 137 5.85 -4.59 8.18
N PHE A 138 6.21 -4.43 9.45
CA PHE A 138 5.27 -4.22 10.56
C PHE A 138 4.94 -2.75 10.82
N PHE A 139 5.48 -1.82 10.03
CA PHE A 139 4.98 -0.45 10.05
C PHE A 139 3.51 -0.42 9.62
N LEU A 140 2.65 0.25 10.38
CA LEU A 140 1.23 0.39 10.05
C LEU A 140 1.00 1.12 8.72
N SER A 141 2.01 1.83 8.21
CA SER A 141 2.00 2.37 6.85
C SER A 141 1.98 1.30 5.75
N ASN A 142 2.32 0.04 6.04
CA ASN A 142 2.21 -1.15 5.16
C ASN A 142 0.92 -1.97 5.43
N ILE A 143 0.04 -1.51 6.32
CA ILE A 143 -1.07 -2.31 6.83
C ILE A 143 -2.41 -1.75 6.36
N ALA A 144 -3.33 -2.65 6.05
CA ALA A 144 -4.74 -2.34 5.85
C ALA A 144 -5.63 -3.31 6.64
N PRO A 145 -6.85 -2.88 7.05
CA PRO A 145 -7.81 -3.77 7.69
C PRO A 145 -8.19 -4.93 6.76
N GLN A 146 -7.96 -6.15 7.20
CA GLN A 146 -8.32 -7.35 6.45
C GLN A 146 -9.21 -8.27 7.29
N VAL A 147 -10.17 -8.93 6.64
CA VAL A 147 -10.94 -10.00 7.30
C VAL A 147 -9.94 -11.10 7.72
N GLY A 148 -9.99 -11.50 9.00
CA GLY A 148 -9.02 -12.44 9.56
C GLY A 148 -9.18 -13.87 9.01
N LYS A 149 -10.05 -14.67 9.64
CA LYS A 149 -10.38 -16.02 9.19
C LYS A 149 -11.10 -15.96 7.84
N GLY A 150 -10.69 -16.81 6.90
CA GLY A 150 -11.23 -16.91 5.54
C GLY A 150 -10.52 -16.02 4.52
N PHE A 151 -9.75 -15.01 4.94
CA PHE A 151 -9.05 -14.10 4.03
C PHE A 151 -7.57 -13.91 4.41
N ASN A 152 -7.22 -12.99 5.32
CA ASN A 152 -5.82 -12.68 5.68
C ASN A 152 -5.04 -13.95 6.07
N ARG A 153 -5.63 -14.76 6.95
CA ARG A 153 -4.99 -15.96 7.52
C ARG A 153 -5.04 -17.17 6.59
N ASP A 154 -5.79 -17.08 5.49
CA ASP A 154 -6.11 -18.21 4.60
C ASP A 154 -5.83 -17.84 3.13
N LYS A 155 -6.85 -17.37 2.39
CA LYS A 155 -6.78 -17.17 0.93
C LYS A 155 -5.70 -16.16 0.52
N TRP A 156 -5.54 -15.08 1.28
CA TRP A 156 -4.50 -14.09 1.03
C TRP A 156 -3.10 -14.68 1.31
N ALA A 157 -2.92 -15.34 2.45
CA ALA A 157 -1.68 -16.05 2.78
C ALA A 157 -1.32 -17.17 1.77
N HIS A 158 -2.31 -17.80 1.12
CA HIS A 158 -2.07 -18.74 0.03
C HIS A 158 -1.53 -18.07 -1.22
N LEU A 159 -2.07 -16.90 -1.60
CA LEU A 159 -1.56 -16.11 -2.72
C LEU A 159 -0.13 -15.64 -2.48
N GLU A 160 0.18 -15.15 -1.27
CA GLU A 160 1.55 -14.77 -0.89
C GLU A 160 2.51 -15.96 -0.93
N ARG A 161 2.07 -17.13 -0.46
CA ARG A 161 2.88 -18.36 -0.51
C ARG A 161 3.14 -18.80 -1.95
N TYR A 162 2.17 -18.62 -2.84
CA TYR A 162 2.33 -18.89 -4.26
C TYR A 162 3.38 -17.96 -4.89
N ALA A 163 3.35 -16.65 -4.60
CA ALA A 163 4.38 -15.71 -5.06
C ALA A 163 5.80 -16.11 -4.59
N ARG A 164 5.95 -16.50 -3.32
CA ARG A 164 7.23 -17.04 -2.79
C ARG A 164 7.65 -18.37 -3.41
N ALA A 165 6.71 -19.17 -3.92
CA ALA A 165 7.07 -20.38 -4.67
C ALA A 165 7.56 -20.01 -6.07
N LEU A 166 6.88 -19.08 -6.74
CA LEU A 166 7.25 -18.61 -8.08
C LEU A 166 8.65 -17.99 -8.12
N VAL A 167 9.06 -17.20 -7.13
CA VAL A 167 10.38 -16.53 -7.13
C VAL A 167 11.56 -17.53 -7.22
N LYS A 168 11.34 -18.80 -6.85
CA LYS A 168 12.35 -19.86 -7.00
C LYS A 168 12.59 -20.24 -8.46
N HIS A 169 11.67 -19.92 -9.37
CA HIS A 169 11.75 -20.27 -10.79
C HIS A 169 12.20 -19.11 -11.68
N TYR A 170 12.16 -17.86 -11.22
CA TYR A 170 12.52 -16.68 -12.03
C TYR A 170 13.87 -16.10 -11.60
N ILE A 171 14.81 -16.03 -12.55
CA ILE A 171 16.11 -15.38 -12.36
C ILE A 171 15.88 -13.86 -12.27
N GLY A 172 16.43 -13.23 -11.25
CA GLY A 172 16.25 -11.78 -10.99
C GLY A 172 15.05 -11.44 -10.10
N GLY A 173 14.25 -12.42 -9.68
CA GLY A 173 13.13 -12.24 -8.75
C GLY A 173 11.82 -11.78 -9.40
N LEU A 174 10.87 -11.35 -8.58
CA LEU A 174 9.55 -10.88 -8.97
C LEU A 174 9.34 -9.46 -8.44
N TRP A 175 8.74 -8.60 -9.25
CA TRP A 175 8.19 -7.34 -8.77
C TRP A 175 6.70 -7.54 -8.51
N ILE A 176 6.25 -7.21 -7.31
CA ILE A 176 4.86 -7.41 -6.90
C ILE A 176 4.29 -6.06 -6.46
N LEU A 177 3.24 -5.61 -7.12
CA LEU A 177 2.49 -4.44 -6.71
C LEU A 177 1.24 -4.89 -5.94
N THR A 178 1.09 -4.47 -4.69
CA THR A 178 -0.06 -4.84 -3.84
C THR A 178 -0.80 -3.60 -3.39
N GLY A 179 -2.14 -3.60 -3.40
CA GLY A 179 -2.92 -2.44 -2.96
C GLY A 179 -4.36 -2.78 -2.57
N PRO A 180 -5.02 -1.90 -1.79
CA PRO A 180 -6.45 -1.97 -1.54
C PRO A 180 -7.26 -1.39 -2.70
N LEU A 181 -8.54 -1.77 -2.78
CA LEU A 181 -9.53 -1.22 -3.71
C LEU A 181 -10.85 -0.92 -3.00
N TYR A 182 -11.53 0.10 -3.52
CA TYR A 182 -12.85 0.55 -3.07
C TYR A 182 -13.81 0.50 -4.26
N LEU A 183 -14.36 -0.69 -4.51
CA LEU A 183 -15.17 -0.95 -5.70
C LEU A 183 -16.63 -0.53 -5.48
N PRO A 184 -17.28 0.08 -6.49
CA PRO A 184 -18.68 0.45 -6.40
C PRO A 184 -19.58 -0.79 -6.40
N ARG A 185 -20.74 -0.69 -5.76
CA ARG A 185 -21.82 -1.67 -5.83
C ARG A 185 -23.12 -0.95 -6.17
N LEU A 186 -23.98 -1.63 -6.93
CA LEU A 186 -25.33 -1.16 -7.17
C LEU A 186 -26.12 -1.23 -5.87
N ASP A 187 -26.76 -0.12 -5.51
CA ASP A 187 -27.73 -0.10 -4.42
C ASP A 187 -29.10 -0.55 -4.97
N PRO A 188 -29.71 -1.62 -4.41
CA PRO A 188 -30.98 -2.13 -4.90
C PRO A 188 -32.16 -1.19 -4.66
N THR A 189 -32.00 -0.16 -3.82
CA THR A 189 -33.08 0.78 -3.50
C THR A 189 -33.30 1.85 -4.57
N ASP A 190 -32.23 2.32 -5.22
CA ASP A 190 -32.29 3.38 -6.23
C ASP A 190 -31.58 3.05 -7.55
N ASN A 191 -31.01 1.85 -7.66
CA ASN A 191 -30.27 1.34 -8.82
C ASN A 191 -29.08 2.22 -9.24
N LYS A 192 -28.43 2.92 -8.30
CA LYS A 192 -27.21 3.72 -8.53
C LYS A 192 -25.97 3.03 -7.95
N LEU A 193 -24.81 3.42 -8.47
CA LEU A 193 -23.51 2.93 -8.00
C LEU A 193 -23.02 3.76 -6.81
N TYR A 194 -22.71 3.08 -5.71
CA TYR A 194 -22.09 3.69 -4.54
C TYR A 194 -20.82 2.95 -4.15
N VAL A 195 -19.82 3.71 -3.72
CA VAL A 195 -18.66 3.18 -3.00
C VAL A 195 -18.92 3.34 -1.52
N LYS A 196 -19.16 2.22 -0.83
CA LYS A 196 -19.37 2.18 0.62
C LYS A 196 -18.34 1.27 1.26
N TYR A 197 -17.64 1.80 2.26
CA TYR A 197 -16.69 1.05 3.07
C TYR A 197 -16.77 1.51 4.52
N GLN A 198 -16.43 0.62 5.45
CA GLN A 198 -16.33 0.95 6.86
C GLN A 198 -15.04 1.75 7.13
N VAL A 199 -15.07 2.61 8.14
CA VAL A 199 -13.87 3.16 8.77
C VAL A 199 -13.79 2.65 10.21
N ILE A 200 -12.59 2.35 10.70
CA ILE A 200 -12.35 1.82 12.05
C ILE A 200 -11.48 2.76 12.88
N GLY A 201 -11.68 2.73 14.19
CA GLY A 201 -10.84 3.45 15.15
C GLY A 201 -11.06 4.96 15.19
N PRO A 202 -10.43 5.65 16.15
CA PRO A 202 -10.47 7.11 16.26
C PRO A 202 -9.88 7.82 15.03
N ASN A 203 -8.92 7.21 14.32
CA ASN A 203 -8.29 7.79 13.14
C ASN A 203 -9.02 7.48 11.82
N GLN A 204 -10.17 6.80 11.88
CA GLN A 204 -11.04 6.49 10.73
C GLN A 204 -10.28 5.76 9.61
N VAL A 205 -9.54 4.71 9.97
CA VAL A 205 -8.80 3.88 9.02
C VAL A 205 -9.79 3.18 8.10
N ALA A 206 -9.65 3.36 6.80
CA ALA A 206 -10.58 2.79 5.83
C ALA A 206 -10.41 1.27 5.71
N VAL A 207 -11.52 0.54 5.66
CA VAL A 207 -11.59 -0.90 5.41
C VAL A 207 -11.78 -1.14 3.92
N PRO A 208 -10.78 -1.65 3.19
CA PRO A 208 -10.91 -1.89 1.75
C PRO A 208 -12.01 -2.90 1.43
N THR A 209 -12.64 -2.72 0.28
CA THR A 209 -13.63 -3.68 -0.24
C THR A 209 -12.95 -4.91 -0.86
N HIS A 210 -11.77 -4.71 -1.45
CA HIS A 210 -10.99 -5.71 -2.16
C HIS A 210 -9.50 -5.37 -2.05
N PHE A 211 -8.66 -6.32 -2.46
CA PHE A 211 -7.21 -6.18 -2.56
C PHE A 211 -6.75 -6.71 -3.91
N PHE A 212 -5.62 -6.22 -4.42
CA PHE A 212 -4.98 -6.72 -5.63
C PHE A 212 -3.51 -7.07 -5.39
N LYS A 213 -2.99 -7.98 -6.22
CA LYS A 213 -1.57 -8.18 -6.50
C LYS A 213 -1.40 -8.20 -8.03
N ILE A 214 -0.40 -7.48 -8.54
CA ILE A 214 0.03 -7.48 -9.95
C ILE A 214 1.45 -8.02 -10.00
#